data_AF-A0A3M7FJK7-F1
#
_entry.id   AF-A0A3M7FJK7-F1
#
_cell.length_a   1.000
_cell.length_b   1.000
_cell.length_c   1.000
_cell.angle_alpha   90.00
_cell.angle_beta   90.00
_cell.angle_gamma   90.00
#
_symmetry.space_group_name_H-M   'P 1'
#
loop_
_entity.id
_entity.type
_entity.pdbx_description
1 polymer ?
#
loop_
_entity_poly.entity_id
_entity_poly.type
_entity_poly.pdbx_seq_one_letter_code
_entity_poly.pdbx_strand_id
1 'polypeptide(L)'
;MKRKLDTIDFTGDIIHVKCGGSNKLTHVHRSLLQRSSGPLEDLDSCAGTFDPLTNTFDVSDFAQHDGFQLIVHWLYTGEIVLAEEGSKPVSTVAMLLYAYHAAYELAIDWNDQHQCSLSNCIMDHLVDRFVHPEKHGAAITVETLLEVPEGLNGPPLRFIGDWLVRGNLTPNPRPWQFVYFLEDGLKNRLLQLFFEQMLAGNGTPPWEKDPCAYHLHFHGSTRCQART
;
A
#
# COMPACT_ATOMS: atom_id res chain seq x y z
N MET A 1 21.52 -4.43 -9.29
CA MET A 1 21.22 -5.43 -8.25
C MET A 1 20.13 -6.34 -8.80
N LYS A 2 20.28 -7.67 -8.70
CA LYS A 2 19.28 -8.64 -9.18
C LYS A 2 18.03 -8.57 -8.27
N ARG A 3 16.83 -8.65 -8.84
CA ARG A 3 15.56 -8.68 -8.09
C ARG A 3 15.46 -9.99 -7.31
N LYS A 4 14.66 -10.04 -6.24
CA LYS A 4 14.41 -11.30 -5.49
C LYS A 4 13.95 -12.41 -6.43
N LEU A 5 13.04 -12.09 -7.36
CA LEU A 5 12.61 -12.96 -8.46
C LEU A 5 13.78 -13.62 -9.22
N ASP A 6 14.81 -12.84 -9.55
CA ASP A 6 15.97 -13.28 -10.32
C ASP A 6 16.93 -14.18 -9.50
N THR A 7 16.61 -14.41 -8.22
CA THR A 7 17.38 -15.20 -7.26
C THR A 7 16.56 -16.32 -6.62
N ILE A 8 15.26 -16.38 -6.89
CA ILE A 8 14.36 -17.39 -6.34
C ILE A 8 14.35 -18.62 -7.25
N ASP A 9 14.51 -19.77 -6.62
CA ASP A 9 14.20 -21.05 -7.23
C ASP A 9 12.68 -21.31 -7.12
N PHE A 10 12.01 -21.34 -8.28
CA PHE A 10 10.58 -21.63 -8.39
C PHE A 10 10.27 -23.13 -8.37
N THR A 11 11.25 -24.01 -8.16
CA THR A 11 10.97 -25.44 -7.95
C THR A 11 10.59 -25.78 -6.51
N GLY A 12 10.50 -24.78 -5.62
CA GLY A 12 10.16 -24.96 -4.21
C GLY A 12 8.66 -25.16 -3.93
N ASP A 13 8.34 -25.44 -2.67
CA ASP A 13 6.97 -25.74 -2.21
C ASP A 13 6.01 -24.55 -2.39
N ILE A 14 4.82 -24.83 -2.89
CA ILE A 14 3.68 -23.91 -2.88
C ILE A 14 2.95 -24.07 -1.53
N ILE A 15 2.70 -22.96 -0.85
CA ILE A 15 1.89 -22.92 0.37
C ILE A 15 0.56 -22.22 0.09
N HIS A 16 -0.44 -22.55 0.91
CA HIS A 16 -1.71 -21.83 0.94
C HIS A 16 -1.58 -20.62 1.85
N VAL A 17 -2.08 -19.47 1.43
CA VAL A 17 -2.14 -18.26 2.28
C VAL A 17 -3.59 -17.87 2.47
N LYS A 18 -4.02 -17.83 3.72
CA LYS A 18 -5.35 -17.37 4.12
C LYS A 18 -5.26 -15.89 4.52
N CYS A 19 -6.14 -15.07 3.95
CA CYS A 19 -6.17 -13.63 4.18
C CYS A 19 -7.55 -13.22 4.69
N GLY A 20 -7.64 -12.02 5.28
CA GLY A 20 -8.89 -11.42 5.72
C GLY A 20 -9.80 -11.07 4.54
N GLY A 21 -11.09 -10.91 4.83
CA GLY A 21 -12.10 -10.45 3.86
C GLY A 21 -12.51 -11.48 2.81
N SER A 22 -11.94 -12.68 2.81
CA SER A 22 -12.25 -13.74 1.85
C SER A 22 -11.96 -15.13 2.41
N ASN A 23 -12.74 -16.13 1.99
CA ASN A 23 -12.45 -17.54 2.26
C ASN A 23 -11.56 -18.18 1.18
N LYS A 24 -11.13 -17.40 0.18
CA LYS A 24 -10.24 -17.89 -0.89
C LYS A 24 -8.81 -18.00 -0.36
N LEU A 25 -8.16 -19.09 -0.70
CA LEU A 25 -6.74 -19.29 -0.46
C LEU A 25 -5.92 -18.72 -1.62
N THR A 26 -4.86 -18.00 -1.29
CA THR A 26 -3.86 -17.52 -2.24
C THR A 26 -2.71 -18.52 -2.29
N HIS A 27 -2.30 -18.97 -3.47
CA HIS A 27 -1.23 -19.96 -3.60
C HIS A 27 0.09 -19.27 -3.97
N VAL A 28 1.13 -19.46 -3.15
CA VAL A 28 2.41 -18.74 -3.30
C VAL A 28 3.58 -19.71 -3.09
N HIS A 29 4.64 -19.58 -3.90
CA HIS A 29 5.89 -20.28 -3.61
C HIS A 29 6.45 -19.77 -2.28
N ARG A 30 6.71 -20.69 -1.35
CA ARG A 30 7.18 -20.39 0.01
C ARG A 30 8.41 -19.47 0.03
N SER A 31 9.30 -19.66 -0.93
CA SER A 31 10.53 -18.89 -1.14
C SER A 31 10.31 -17.38 -1.39
N LEU A 32 9.13 -16.98 -1.88
CA LEU A 32 8.78 -15.56 -2.06
C LEU A 32 8.50 -14.89 -0.71
N LEU A 33 7.90 -15.62 0.23
CA LEU A 33 7.52 -15.12 1.55
C LEU A 33 8.63 -15.31 2.60
N GLN A 34 9.52 -16.29 2.41
CA GLN A 34 10.64 -16.55 3.32
C GLN A 34 11.72 -15.45 3.28
N ARG A 35 12.36 -15.28 4.44
CA ARG A 35 13.60 -14.51 4.61
C ARG A 35 14.75 -15.18 3.87
N SER A 36 15.60 -14.38 3.25
CA SER A 36 16.80 -14.85 2.53
C SER A 36 17.87 -15.45 3.46
N SER A 37 17.69 -15.37 4.78
CA SER A 37 18.63 -15.81 5.82
C SER A 37 18.40 -17.26 6.27
N GLY A 38 18.63 -18.20 5.36
CA GLY A 38 18.93 -19.60 5.69
C GLY A 38 17.75 -20.58 5.65
N PRO A 39 18.04 -21.89 5.51
CA PRO A 39 17.06 -22.96 5.27
C PRO A 39 16.18 -23.30 6.49
N LEU A 40 16.29 -22.56 7.59
CA LEU A 40 15.71 -22.89 8.90
C LEU A 40 14.89 -21.74 9.52
N GLU A 41 14.66 -20.62 8.83
CA GLU A 41 13.79 -19.57 9.36
C GLU A 41 12.31 -19.88 9.06
N ASP A 42 11.57 -20.16 10.13
CA ASP A 42 10.13 -20.41 10.12
C ASP A 42 9.37 -19.20 9.56
N LEU A 43 8.28 -19.50 8.85
CA LEU A 43 7.28 -18.51 8.42
C LEU A 43 6.70 -17.74 9.62
N ASP A 44 6.94 -18.21 10.86
CA ASP A 44 6.66 -17.52 12.14
C ASP A 44 7.37 -16.16 12.28
N SER A 45 8.34 -15.85 11.43
CA SER A 45 8.97 -14.52 11.39
C SER A 45 8.19 -13.48 10.58
N CYS A 46 7.20 -13.89 9.78
CA CYS A 46 6.25 -13.00 9.11
C CYS A 46 5.00 -12.85 10.00
N ALA A 47 4.40 -11.66 10.06
CA ALA A 47 3.18 -11.45 10.82
C ALA A 47 2.06 -12.39 10.32
N GLY A 48 1.83 -13.48 11.05
CA GLY A 48 0.93 -14.57 10.65
C GLY A 48 1.20 -15.86 11.43
N THR A 49 0.44 -16.91 11.15
CA THR A 49 0.58 -18.22 11.81
C THR A 49 0.62 -19.32 10.77
N PHE A 50 1.67 -20.15 10.78
CA PHE A 50 1.80 -21.27 9.86
C PHE A 50 1.28 -22.57 10.46
N ASP A 51 0.34 -23.22 9.78
CA ASP A 51 -0.13 -24.56 10.08
C ASP A 51 0.53 -25.59 9.15
N PRO A 52 1.48 -26.41 9.65
CA PRO A 52 2.16 -27.41 8.85
C PRO A 52 1.25 -28.58 8.43
N LEU A 53 0.13 -28.83 9.11
CA LEU A 53 -0.78 -29.93 8.76
C LEU A 53 -1.59 -29.62 7.51
N THR A 54 -2.00 -28.37 7.35
CA THR A 54 -2.77 -27.90 6.18
C THR A 54 -1.89 -27.19 5.15
N ASN A 55 -0.60 -27.02 5.45
CA ASN A 55 0.35 -26.24 4.66
C ASN A 55 -0.18 -24.81 4.40
N THR A 56 -0.79 -24.21 5.43
CA THR A 56 -1.49 -22.92 5.35
C THR A 56 -0.81 -21.88 6.22
N PHE A 57 -0.49 -20.73 5.64
CA PHE A 57 -0.05 -19.55 6.35
C PHE A 57 -1.24 -18.59 6.51
N ASP A 58 -1.70 -18.39 7.75
CA ASP A 58 -2.80 -17.48 8.06
C ASP A 58 -2.25 -16.07 8.37
N VAL A 59 -2.61 -15.11 7.53
CA VAL A 59 -2.29 -13.68 7.66
C VAL A 59 -3.55 -12.83 7.78
N SER A 60 -4.67 -13.43 8.19
CA SER A 60 -5.99 -12.79 8.12
C SER A 60 -6.10 -11.49 8.91
N ASP A 61 -5.32 -11.36 9.98
CA ASP A 61 -5.29 -10.17 10.83
C ASP A 61 -4.47 -9.01 10.24
N PHE A 62 -3.61 -9.29 9.25
CA PHE A 62 -2.62 -8.34 8.72
C PHE A 62 -2.83 -8.01 7.24
N ALA A 63 -3.59 -8.83 6.52
CA ALA A 63 -3.74 -8.69 5.07
C ALA A 63 -5.15 -9.02 4.61
N GLN A 64 -5.75 -8.12 3.82
CA GLN A 64 -6.96 -8.44 3.07
C GLN A 64 -6.60 -9.12 1.75
N HIS A 65 -7.44 -10.07 1.32
CA HIS A 65 -7.17 -10.94 0.18
C HIS A 65 -6.76 -10.19 -1.11
N ASP A 66 -7.55 -9.19 -1.53
CA ASP A 66 -7.29 -8.49 -2.80
C ASP A 66 -6.00 -7.65 -2.74
N GLY A 67 -5.73 -7.00 -1.60
CA GLY A 67 -4.48 -6.28 -1.38
C GLY A 67 -3.26 -7.22 -1.34
N PHE A 68 -3.41 -8.39 -0.70
CA PHE A 68 -2.35 -9.40 -0.67
C PHE A 68 -2.07 -10.00 -2.05
N GLN A 69 -3.10 -10.20 -2.88
CA GLN A 69 -2.93 -10.66 -4.27
C GLN A 69 -2.07 -9.70 -5.11
N LEU A 70 -2.21 -8.37 -4.91
CA LEU A 70 -1.32 -7.40 -5.54
C LEU A 70 0.13 -7.56 -5.08
N ILE A 71 0.37 -7.75 -3.80
CA ILE A 71 1.72 -7.98 -3.25
C ILE A 71 2.33 -9.23 -3.90
N VAL A 72 1.57 -10.33 -3.93
CA VAL A 72 2.02 -11.58 -4.55
C VAL A 72 2.34 -11.38 -6.03
N HIS A 73 1.47 -10.70 -6.77
CA HIS A 73 1.71 -10.40 -8.17
C HIS A 73 3.01 -9.60 -8.37
N TRP A 74 3.24 -8.58 -7.55
CA TRP A 74 4.47 -7.80 -7.59
C TRP A 74 5.70 -8.64 -7.24
N LEU A 75 5.62 -9.56 -6.27
CA LEU A 75 6.72 -10.47 -5.94
C LEU A 75 7.09 -11.37 -7.14
N TYR A 76 6.12 -11.75 -7.98
CA TYR A 76 6.34 -12.57 -9.18
C TYR A 76 6.76 -11.78 -10.43
N THR A 77 6.41 -10.51 -10.55
CA THR A 77 6.61 -9.75 -11.80
C THR A 77 7.53 -8.55 -11.64
N GLY A 78 7.64 -8.03 -10.42
CA GLY A 78 8.25 -6.74 -10.09
C GLY A 78 7.37 -5.54 -10.47
N GLU A 79 6.13 -5.77 -10.89
CA GLU A 79 5.22 -4.73 -11.39
C GLU A 79 3.85 -4.84 -10.70
N ILE A 80 3.16 -3.70 -10.57
CA ILE A 80 1.76 -3.68 -10.15
C ILE A 80 0.93 -3.50 -11.43
N VAL A 81 0.17 -4.54 -11.77
CA VAL A 81 -0.77 -4.50 -12.89
C VAL A 81 -2.18 -4.42 -12.33
N LEU A 82 -2.83 -3.29 -12.58
CA LEU A 82 -4.23 -3.06 -12.23
C LEU A 82 -5.06 -3.26 -13.49
N ALA A 83 -6.13 -4.05 -13.43
CA ALA A 83 -7.06 -4.17 -14.55
C ALA A 83 -7.68 -2.78 -14.82
N GLU A 84 -7.31 -2.15 -15.94
CA GLU A 84 -7.95 -0.93 -16.40
C GLU A 84 -9.31 -1.30 -16.99
N GLU A 85 -10.41 -1.18 -16.23
CA GLU A 85 -11.75 -1.12 -16.84
C GLU A 85 -12.83 -0.61 -15.86
N GLY A 86 -13.08 0.69 -15.92
CA GLY A 86 -14.43 1.22 -16.19
C GLY A 86 -15.54 1.14 -15.14
N SER A 87 -15.37 0.62 -13.92
CA SER A 87 -16.52 0.63 -12.98
C SER A 87 -16.28 0.80 -11.49
N LYS A 88 -15.05 0.69 -10.95
CA LYS A 88 -14.88 0.77 -9.47
C LYS A 88 -13.55 1.42 -9.03
N PRO A 89 -13.36 2.73 -9.26
CA PRO A 89 -12.20 3.46 -8.73
C PRO A 89 -12.04 3.31 -7.21
N VAL A 90 -13.16 3.20 -6.49
CA VAL A 90 -13.22 2.94 -5.05
C VAL A 90 -12.55 1.62 -4.66
N SER A 91 -12.90 0.52 -5.33
CA SER A 91 -12.32 -0.78 -5.01
C SER A 91 -10.82 -0.84 -5.30
N THR A 92 -10.36 -0.12 -6.34
CA THR A 92 -8.94 -0.07 -6.67
C THR A 92 -8.13 0.72 -5.64
N VAL A 93 -8.63 1.87 -5.18
CA VAL A 93 -7.97 2.65 -4.13
C VAL A 93 -7.94 1.88 -2.81
N ALA A 94 -9.06 1.26 -2.41
CA ALA A 94 -9.12 0.43 -1.21
C ALA A 94 -8.12 -0.73 -1.32
N MET A 95 -8.08 -1.44 -2.45
CA MET A 95 -7.13 -2.53 -2.70
C MET A 95 -5.66 -2.07 -2.61
N LEU A 96 -5.31 -0.92 -3.19
CA LEU A 96 -3.96 -0.35 -3.09
C LEU A 96 -3.59 0.01 -1.64
N LEU A 97 -4.52 0.56 -0.88
CA LEU A 97 -4.31 0.90 0.53
C LEU A 97 -4.17 -0.35 1.41
N TYR A 98 -4.99 -1.38 1.17
CA TYR A 98 -4.82 -2.70 1.80
C TYR A 98 -3.47 -3.33 1.44
N ALA A 99 -3.04 -3.23 0.19
CA ALA A 99 -1.72 -3.72 -0.24
C ALA A 99 -0.59 -2.95 0.46
N TYR A 100 -0.71 -1.62 0.59
CA TYR A 100 0.29 -0.81 1.30
C TYR A 100 0.39 -1.25 2.77
N HIS A 101 -0.75 -1.37 3.44
CA HIS A 101 -0.81 -1.79 4.84
C HIS A 101 -0.23 -3.19 5.03
N ALA A 102 -0.63 -4.16 4.20
CA ALA A 102 -0.10 -5.51 4.26
C ALA A 102 1.42 -5.56 3.97
N ALA A 103 1.92 -4.75 3.03
CA ALA A 103 3.37 -4.65 2.78
C ALA A 103 4.15 -4.10 3.98
N TYR A 104 3.52 -3.25 4.79
CA TYR A 104 4.08 -2.74 6.04
C TYR A 104 4.02 -3.79 7.16
N GLU A 105 2.84 -4.34 7.45
CA GLU A 105 2.62 -5.27 8.56
C GLU A 105 3.34 -6.61 8.38
N LEU A 106 3.28 -7.18 7.17
CA LEU A 106 3.81 -8.51 6.90
C LEU A 106 5.34 -8.52 6.76
N ALA A 107 5.96 -7.34 6.62
CA ALA A 107 7.39 -7.18 6.37
C ALA A 107 7.89 -8.12 5.26
N ILE A 108 7.08 -8.31 4.20
CA ILE A 108 7.40 -9.23 3.11
C ILE A 108 8.55 -8.62 2.30
N ASP A 109 9.73 -9.19 2.51
CA ASP A 109 11.02 -8.86 1.92
C ASP A 109 11.90 -7.90 2.74
N TRP A 110 12.94 -8.49 3.32
CA TRP A 110 13.79 -7.92 4.37
C TRP A 110 15.05 -7.24 3.82
N ASN A 111 15.09 -6.97 2.52
CA ASN A 111 15.95 -5.94 1.98
C ASN A 111 15.13 -4.65 1.92
N ASP A 112 15.45 -3.71 2.82
CA ASP A 112 14.91 -2.36 2.92
C ASP A 112 14.66 -1.70 1.54
N GLN A 113 15.50 -1.98 0.53
CA GLN A 113 15.37 -1.45 -0.82
C GLN A 113 14.20 -2.04 -1.63
N HIS A 114 13.84 -3.31 -1.45
CA HIS A 114 12.74 -3.94 -2.17
C HIS A 114 11.38 -3.60 -1.54
N GLN A 115 11.31 -3.57 -0.20
CA GLN A 115 10.10 -3.11 0.50
C GLN A 115 9.78 -1.66 0.13
N CYS A 116 10.79 -0.77 0.11
CA CYS A 116 10.60 0.58 -0.42
C CYS A 116 10.15 0.58 -1.89
N SER A 117 10.65 -0.34 -2.72
CA SER A 117 10.24 -0.40 -4.12
C SER A 117 8.77 -0.76 -4.31
N LEU A 118 8.26 -1.74 -3.56
CA LEU A 118 6.84 -2.11 -3.58
C LEU A 118 5.99 -0.96 -3.04
N SER A 119 6.31 -0.45 -1.85
CA SER A 119 5.57 0.66 -1.23
C SER A 119 5.55 1.92 -2.11
N ASN A 120 6.68 2.25 -2.75
CA ASN A 120 6.75 3.40 -3.66
C ASN A 120 5.94 3.17 -4.94
N CYS A 121 5.93 1.94 -5.48
CA CYS A 121 5.09 1.60 -6.63
C CYS A 121 3.59 1.70 -6.29
N ILE A 122 3.18 1.25 -5.10
CA ILE A 122 1.81 1.44 -4.61
C ILE A 122 1.49 2.93 -4.47
N MET A 123 2.42 3.72 -3.90
CA MET A 123 2.25 5.17 -3.76
C MET A 123 2.15 5.89 -5.10
N ASP A 124 2.93 5.50 -6.11
CA ASP A 124 2.84 6.05 -7.47
C ASP A 124 1.42 5.88 -8.03
N HIS A 125 0.84 4.67 -7.90
CA HIS A 125 -0.52 4.41 -8.33
C HIS A 125 -1.57 5.18 -7.52
N LEU A 126 -1.38 5.34 -6.21
CA LEU A 126 -2.28 6.12 -5.37
C LEU A 126 -2.26 7.60 -5.76
N VAL A 127 -1.09 8.21 -5.88
CA VAL A 127 -0.94 9.62 -6.24
C VAL A 127 -1.52 9.88 -7.62
N ASP A 128 -1.16 9.07 -8.63
CA ASP A 128 -1.62 9.28 -10.00
C ASP A 128 -3.15 9.17 -10.12
N ARG A 129 -3.79 8.25 -9.39
CA ARG A 129 -5.26 8.10 -9.39
C ARG A 129 -6.00 9.27 -8.73
N PHE A 130 -5.42 9.86 -7.69
CA PHE A 130 -6.02 10.99 -6.98
C PHE A 130 -5.81 12.32 -7.69
N VAL A 131 -4.67 12.48 -8.38
CA VAL A 131 -4.28 13.73 -9.05
C VAL A 131 -4.75 13.77 -10.52
N HIS A 132 -4.81 12.62 -11.19
CA HIS A 132 -5.23 12.49 -12.59
C HIS A 132 -6.45 11.58 -12.74
N PRO A 133 -7.58 11.87 -12.05
CA PRO A 133 -8.76 11.01 -12.09
C PRO A 133 -9.32 10.79 -13.50
N GLU A 134 -9.12 11.75 -14.41
CA GLU A 134 -9.53 11.67 -15.82
C GLU A 134 -8.90 10.49 -16.59
N LYS A 135 -7.74 9.99 -16.15
CA LYS A 135 -7.10 8.80 -16.72
C LYS A 135 -7.67 7.50 -16.19
N HIS A 136 -8.31 7.55 -15.01
CA HIS A 136 -8.60 6.39 -14.18
C HIS A 136 -10.10 6.18 -13.89
N GLY A 137 -10.95 7.10 -14.36
CA GLY A 137 -12.40 7.03 -14.23
C GLY A 137 -12.97 8.18 -13.40
N ALA A 138 -13.73 7.85 -12.35
CA ALA A 138 -14.32 8.88 -11.49
C ALA A 138 -13.30 9.42 -10.49
N ALA A 139 -13.41 10.71 -10.19
CA ALA A 139 -12.61 11.34 -9.14
C ALA A 139 -12.89 10.70 -7.78
N ILE A 140 -11.83 10.54 -6.99
CA ILE A 140 -11.93 10.05 -5.62
C ILE A 140 -12.66 11.10 -4.78
N THR A 141 -13.60 10.65 -3.95
CA THR A 141 -14.37 11.49 -3.04
C THR A 141 -13.99 11.22 -1.59
N VAL A 142 -14.40 12.11 -0.68
CA VAL A 142 -14.28 11.85 0.76
C VAL A 142 -15.06 10.59 1.17
N GLU A 143 -16.21 10.31 0.55
CA GLU A 143 -16.98 9.07 0.75
C GLU A 143 -16.16 7.83 0.36
N THR A 144 -15.41 7.91 -0.74
CA THR A 144 -14.50 6.82 -1.15
C THR A 144 -13.48 6.50 -0.06
N LEU A 145 -12.97 7.54 0.61
CA LEU A 145 -12.00 7.38 1.69
C LEU A 145 -12.62 6.83 2.98
N LEU A 146 -13.92 7.01 3.21
CA LEU A 146 -14.61 6.42 4.37
C LEU A 146 -14.76 4.89 4.24
N GLU A 147 -14.62 4.34 3.04
CA GLU A 147 -14.67 2.89 2.80
C GLU A 147 -13.29 2.20 2.93
N VAL A 148 -12.25 2.97 3.23
CA VAL A 148 -10.87 2.50 3.29
C VAL A 148 -10.55 1.91 4.68
N PRO A 149 -9.63 0.92 4.75
CA PRO A 149 -9.15 0.32 6.01
C PRO A 149 -8.82 1.31 7.13
N GLU A 150 -9.20 0.93 8.34
CA GLU A 150 -8.63 1.47 9.57
C GLU A 150 -7.12 1.12 9.68
N GLY A 151 -6.37 1.86 10.49
CA GLY A 151 -4.94 1.57 10.70
C GLY A 151 -3.97 2.12 9.63
N LEU A 152 -4.44 2.98 8.73
CA LEU A 152 -3.56 3.69 7.79
C LEU A 152 -2.50 4.52 8.52
N ASN A 153 -1.24 4.35 8.11
CA ASN A 153 -0.11 5.08 8.65
C ASN A 153 0.86 5.49 7.53
N GLY A 154 1.90 6.24 7.90
CA GLY A 154 3.01 6.55 7.00
C GLY A 154 2.66 7.45 5.80
N PRO A 155 3.34 7.27 4.65
CA PRO A 155 3.17 8.09 3.46
C PRO A 155 1.75 8.18 2.87
N PRO A 156 0.94 7.10 2.76
CA PRO A 156 -0.43 7.22 2.27
C PRO A 156 -1.28 8.19 3.10
N LEU A 157 -1.17 8.12 4.44
CA LEU A 157 -1.92 9.00 5.33
C LEU A 157 -1.53 10.47 5.15
N ARG A 158 -0.22 10.73 4.98
CA ARG A 158 0.31 12.07 4.70
C ARG A 158 -0.21 12.60 3.36
N PHE A 159 -0.17 11.77 2.31
CA PHE A 159 -0.68 12.14 0.99
C PHE A 159 -2.17 12.47 1.03
N ILE A 160 -2.99 11.59 1.64
CA ILE A 160 -4.43 11.81 1.78
C ILE A 160 -4.70 13.10 2.56
N GLY A 161 -3.94 13.38 3.62
CA GLY A 161 -4.04 14.64 4.37
C GLY A 161 -3.79 15.86 3.49
N ASP A 162 -2.71 15.86 2.69
CA ASP A 162 -2.37 16.96 1.78
C ASP A 162 -3.43 17.10 0.67
N TRP A 163 -3.91 15.99 0.13
CA TRP A 163 -4.97 15.94 -0.89
C TRP A 163 -6.30 16.45 -0.37
N LEU A 164 -6.65 16.17 0.89
CA LEU A 164 -7.88 16.69 1.48
C LEU A 164 -7.89 18.22 1.62
N VAL A 165 -6.72 18.85 1.71
CA VAL A 165 -6.57 20.31 1.83
C VAL A 165 -6.42 20.98 0.47
N ARG A 166 -5.66 20.37 -0.44
CA ARG A 166 -5.22 21.00 -1.69
C ARG A 166 -5.79 20.37 -2.96
N GLY A 167 -6.40 19.20 -2.85
CA GLY A 167 -7.06 18.52 -3.95
C GLY A 167 -8.28 19.30 -4.41
N ASN A 168 -8.60 19.18 -5.71
CA ASN A 168 -9.78 19.80 -6.30
C ASN A 168 -11.04 19.01 -5.92
N LEU A 169 -11.36 19.01 -4.63
CA LEU A 169 -12.48 18.26 -4.08
C LEU A 169 -13.80 18.89 -4.50
N THR A 170 -14.76 18.07 -4.90
CA THR A 170 -16.14 18.52 -5.03
C THR A 170 -16.65 19.02 -3.68
N PRO A 171 -17.45 20.10 -3.62
CA PRO A 171 -17.85 20.75 -2.36
C PRO A 171 -18.72 19.89 -1.41
N ASN A 172 -19.13 18.71 -1.85
CA ASN A 172 -19.83 17.70 -1.07
C ASN A 172 -19.16 16.36 -1.38
N PRO A 173 -18.56 15.64 -0.41
CA PRO A 173 -18.53 15.85 1.04
C PRO A 173 -17.39 16.76 1.53
N ARG A 174 -17.46 17.22 2.79
CA ARG A 174 -16.48 18.14 3.39
C ARG A 174 -15.29 17.35 3.99
N PRO A 175 -14.04 17.80 3.82
CA PRO A 175 -12.83 17.10 4.29
C PRO A 175 -12.82 16.66 5.77
N TRP A 176 -13.49 17.42 6.65
CA TRP A 176 -13.55 17.10 8.07
C TRP A 176 -14.35 15.83 8.38
N GLN A 177 -15.27 15.40 7.51
CA GLN A 177 -16.06 14.17 7.72
C GLN A 177 -15.17 12.92 7.74
N PHE A 178 -14.11 12.90 6.93
CA PHE A 178 -13.10 11.85 6.95
C PHE A 178 -12.39 11.78 8.31
N VAL A 179 -12.06 12.94 8.88
CA VAL A 179 -11.26 13.01 10.11
C VAL A 179 -12.02 12.48 11.33
N TYR A 180 -13.34 12.62 11.36
CA TYR A 180 -14.17 12.05 12.43
C TYR A 180 -14.37 10.53 12.32
N PHE A 181 -14.09 9.93 11.16
CA PHE A 181 -14.20 8.48 10.95
C PHE A 181 -12.95 7.72 11.42
N LEU A 182 -11.88 8.41 11.73
CA LEU A 182 -10.63 7.79 12.17
C LEU A 182 -10.61 7.58 13.68
N GLU A 183 -9.99 6.49 14.13
CA GLU A 183 -9.73 6.22 15.54
C GLU A 183 -8.98 7.39 16.22
N ASP A 184 -9.28 7.62 17.51
CA ASP A 184 -8.90 8.84 18.24
C ASP A 184 -7.39 9.17 18.21
N GLY A 185 -6.50 8.17 18.08
CA GLY A 185 -5.06 8.36 17.99
C GLY A 185 -4.59 9.01 16.67
N LEU A 186 -5.22 8.65 15.54
CA LEU A 186 -4.88 9.17 14.21
C LEU A 186 -5.63 10.46 13.88
N LYS A 187 -6.84 10.58 14.43
CA LYS A 187 -7.71 11.76 14.31
C LYS A 187 -7.00 13.04 14.75
N ASN A 188 -6.37 13.05 15.93
CA ASN A 188 -5.70 14.26 16.43
C ASN A 188 -4.51 14.67 15.54
N ARG A 189 -3.74 13.70 15.04
CA ARG A 189 -2.61 13.94 14.14
C ARG A 189 -3.07 14.51 12.80
N LEU A 190 -4.14 13.97 12.22
CA LEU A 190 -4.68 14.47 10.96
C LEU A 190 -5.42 15.80 11.10
N LEU A 191 -6.13 16.04 12.20
CA LEU A 191 -6.69 17.36 12.51
C LEU A 191 -5.58 18.40 12.59
N GLN A 192 -4.49 18.10 13.30
CA GLN A 192 -3.35 19.00 13.42
C GLN A 192 -2.75 19.30 12.04
N LEU A 193 -2.45 18.27 11.23
CA LEU A 193 -1.95 18.46 9.86
C LEU A 193 -2.91 19.29 9.01
N PHE A 194 -4.22 19.04 9.12
CA PHE A 194 -5.25 19.77 8.38
C PHE A 194 -5.27 21.26 8.76
N PHE A 195 -5.21 21.58 10.05
CA PHE A 195 -5.16 22.96 10.53
C PHE A 195 -3.85 23.65 10.15
N GLU A 196 -2.70 23.00 10.33
CA GLU A 196 -1.39 23.53 9.96
C GLU A 196 -1.31 23.85 8.45
N GLN A 197 -1.88 22.99 7.60
CA GLN A 197 -1.86 23.21 6.16
C GLN A 197 -2.90 24.19 5.65
N MET A 198 -4.10 24.25 6.25
CA MET A 198 -5.04 25.33 5.97
C MET A 198 -4.43 26.70 6.27
N LEU A 199 -3.68 26.82 7.36
CA LEU A 199 -3.02 28.06 7.76
C LEU A 199 -1.86 28.44 6.82
N ALA A 200 -1.19 27.46 6.21
CA ALA A 200 -0.08 27.68 5.28
C ALA A 200 -0.53 28.19 3.88
N GLY A 201 -1.83 28.13 3.56
CA GLY A 201 -2.41 28.71 2.34
C GLY A 201 -2.22 27.89 1.03
N ASN A 202 -2.75 28.47 -0.06
CA ASN A 202 -2.88 27.87 -1.41
C ASN A 202 -1.55 27.81 -2.21
N GLY A 203 -0.47 27.39 -1.57
CA GLY A 203 0.77 27.08 -2.30
C GLY A 203 0.63 25.83 -3.19
N THR A 204 1.51 25.71 -4.17
CA THR A 204 1.62 24.53 -5.05
C THR A 204 1.66 23.24 -4.21
N PRO A 205 0.84 22.21 -4.52
CA PRO A 205 0.80 20.97 -3.77
C PRO A 205 2.15 20.24 -3.71
N PRO A 206 2.42 19.44 -2.66
CA PRO A 206 3.71 18.75 -2.55
C PRO A 206 3.96 17.73 -3.67
N TRP A 207 2.94 17.01 -4.15
CA TRP A 207 3.06 16.08 -5.29
C TRP A 207 3.43 16.76 -6.61
N GLU A 208 3.18 18.07 -6.76
CA GLU A 208 3.61 18.84 -7.94
C GLU A 208 5.03 19.39 -7.81
N LYS A 209 5.47 19.65 -6.56
CA LYS A 209 6.82 20.19 -6.28
C LYS A 209 7.90 19.12 -6.27
N ASP A 210 7.57 17.96 -5.72
CA ASP A 210 8.49 16.85 -5.50
C ASP A 210 7.77 15.52 -5.79
N PRO A 211 8.09 14.84 -6.90
CA PRO A 211 7.47 13.55 -7.24
C PRO A 211 7.77 12.45 -6.20
N CYS A 212 8.74 12.67 -5.31
CA CYS A 212 9.15 11.75 -4.27
C CYS A 212 8.62 12.11 -2.88
N ALA A 213 7.76 13.14 -2.75
CA ALA A 213 7.28 13.66 -1.46
C ALA A 213 6.65 12.61 -0.53
N TYR A 214 6.14 11.52 -1.10
CA TYR A 214 5.45 10.44 -0.40
C TYR A 214 6.12 9.07 -0.60
N HIS A 215 7.39 9.03 -1.00
CA HIS A 215 8.15 7.79 -1.13
C HIS A 215 9.00 7.53 0.10
N LEU A 216 9.28 6.25 0.33
CA LEU A 216 10.26 5.80 1.31
C LEU A 216 11.66 5.83 0.67
N HIS A 217 12.62 6.39 1.40
CA HIS A 217 14.02 6.49 1.00
C HIS A 217 14.94 6.03 2.14
N PHE A 218 15.84 5.09 1.84
CA PHE A 218 16.98 4.77 2.70
C PHE A 218 18.23 5.55 2.24
N HIS A 219 19.14 5.84 3.16
CA HIS A 219 20.40 6.53 2.86
C HIS A 219 21.14 5.83 1.70
N GLY A 220 21.40 6.57 0.62
CA GLY A 220 22.05 6.07 -0.59
C GLY A 220 21.10 5.65 -1.73
N SER A 221 19.78 5.67 -1.53
CA SER A 221 18.79 5.40 -2.58
C SER A 221 18.69 6.56 -3.58
N THR A 222 19.46 6.53 -4.66
CA THR A 222 19.34 7.45 -5.82
C THR A 222 18.10 7.18 -6.69
N ARG A 223 17.31 6.15 -6.40
CA ARG A 223 16.24 5.65 -7.28
C ARG A 223 15.11 6.63 -7.53
N CYS A 224 14.90 7.60 -6.64
CA CYS A 224 13.84 8.59 -6.81
C CYS A 224 14.30 9.85 -7.55
N GLN A 225 15.58 10.21 -7.42
CA GLN A 225 16.18 11.35 -8.14
C GLN A 225 16.43 11.09 -9.63
N ALA A 226 16.30 9.83 -10.09
CA ALA A 226 16.50 9.46 -11.50
C ALA A 226 15.23 9.61 -12.37
N ARG A 227 14.14 10.22 -11.85
CA ARG A 227 12.87 10.38 -12.56
C ARG A 227 12.59 11.82 -13.02
N THR A 228 13.58 12.72 -12.92
CA THR A 228 13.60 14.01 -13.63
C THR A 228 14.13 13.87 -15.05
#